data_AF-A0A7S1GZX5-F1
#
_entry.id   AF-A0A7S1GZX5-F1
#
_cell.length_a   1.000
_cell.length_b   1.000
_cell.length_c   1.000
_cell.angle_alpha   90.00
_cell.angle_beta   90.00
_cell.angle_gamma   90.00
#
_symmetry.space_group_name_H-M   'P 1'
#
loop_
_entity.id
_entity.type
_entity.pdbx_description
1 polymer ?
#
loop_
_entity_poly.entity_id
_entity_poly.type
_entity_poly.pdbx_seq_one_letter_code
_entity_poly.pdbx_strand_id
1 'polypeptide(L)'
;QKFFRVLGLQQRITVEEQAVRLFEGTANAVQKRRAAGEDTKLDANLAAVESERAHNQLAMLQEQRDDAAAELGVAMQAASRILPKVTGDLERGLDAGLPNVDDLLATASSQPRLRSLTARVDSARSKLGLERAGRYPDVTVGVNVGREGSMDARERLTTLSVSLPLPVFRRNDAAIGQASTDLTQAQIEREAARRDLDSQVRVLWYRLQSLKQ
;
A
#
# COMPACT_ATOMS: atom_id res chain seq x y z
N GLN A 1 -3.90 -11.18 -1.60
CA GLN A 1 -5.29 -10.81 -1.99
C GLN A 1 -5.59 -11.12 -3.45
N LYS A 2 -4.84 -10.58 -4.43
CA LYS A 2 -5.06 -10.86 -5.87
C LYS A 2 -5.10 -12.35 -6.22
N PHE A 3 -4.18 -13.15 -5.69
CA PHE A 3 -4.18 -14.61 -5.80
C PHE A 3 -5.50 -15.26 -5.35
N PHE A 4 -5.98 -14.92 -4.15
CA PHE A 4 -7.23 -15.46 -3.59
C PHE A 4 -8.46 -15.03 -4.40
N ARG A 5 -8.45 -13.82 -4.98
CA ARG A 5 -9.53 -13.35 -5.86
C ARG A 5 -9.64 -14.22 -7.12
N VAL A 6 -8.51 -14.50 -7.79
CA VAL A 6 -8.48 -15.37 -8.97
C VAL A 6 -8.93 -16.79 -8.62
N LEU A 7 -8.39 -17.36 -7.54
CA LEU A 7 -8.74 -18.71 -7.09
C LEU A 7 -10.22 -18.84 -6.73
N GLY A 8 -10.78 -17.84 -6.02
CA GLY A 8 -12.20 -17.79 -5.68
C GLY A 8 -13.11 -17.69 -6.91
N LEU A 9 -12.72 -16.88 -7.91
CA LEU A 9 -13.46 -16.80 -9.18
C LEU A 9 -13.38 -18.10 -9.99
N GLN A 10 -12.23 -18.77 -10.03
CA GLN A 10 -12.10 -20.08 -10.69
C GLN A 10 -12.98 -21.15 -10.03
N GLN A 11 -13.04 -21.19 -8.71
CA GLN A 11 -13.92 -22.11 -7.98
C GLN A 11 -15.39 -21.79 -8.23
N ARG A 12 -15.75 -20.50 -8.24
CA ARG A 12 -17.12 -20.06 -8.55
C ARG A 12 -17.54 -20.41 -9.98
N ILE A 13 -16.67 -20.19 -10.97
CA ILE A 13 -16.89 -20.60 -12.36
C ILE A 13 -17.17 -22.10 -12.45
N THR A 14 -16.41 -22.92 -11.72
CA THR A 14 -16.61 -24.38 -11.72
C THR A 14 -18.01 -24.78 -11.23
N VAL A 15 -18.55 -24.08 -10.23
CA VAL A 15 -19.93 -24.30 -9.73
C VAL A 15 -20.96 -23.77 -10.72
N GLU A 16 -20.72 -22.61 -11.31
CA GLU A 16 -21.64 -21.97 -12.25
C GLU A 16 -21.73 -22.72 -13.58
N GLU A 17 -20.64 -23.36 -14.03
CA GLU A 17 -20.67 -24.30 -15.16
C GLU A 17 -21.62 -25.49 -14.92
N GLN A 18 -21.72 -25.97 -13.67
CA GLN A 18 -22.68 -27.01 -13.32
C GLN A 18 -24.13 -26.47 -13.34
N ALA A 19 -24.34 -25.24 -12.87
CA ALA A 19 -25.63 -24.57 -12.92
C ALA A 19 -26.11 -24.36 -14.37
N VAL A 20 -25.24 -23.89 -15.27
CA VAL A 20 -25.55 -23.73 -16.70
C VAL A 20 -26.01 -25.05 -17.31
N ARG A 21 -25.27 -26.15 -17.07
CA ARG A 21 -25.66 -27.49 -17.57
C ARG A 21 -27.03 -27.93 -17.07
N LEU A 22 -27.38 -27.60 -15.82
CA LEU A 22 -28.69 -27.90 -15.24
C LEU A 22 -29.82 -27.10 -15.91
N PHE A 23 -29.62 -25.80 -16.12
CA PHE A 23 -30.61 -24.96 -16.79
C PHE A 23 -30.80 -25.33 -18.26
N GLU A 24 -29.71 -25.63 -18.98
CA GLU A 24 -29.78 -26.15 -20.35
C GLU A 24 -30.55 -27.48 -20.44
N GLY A 25 -30.27 -28.41 -19.52
CA GLY A 25 -30.98 -29.68 -19.44
C GLY A 25 -32.48 -29.49 -19.20
N THR A 26 -32.83 -28.55 -18.32
CA THR A 26 -34.22 -28.19 -18.00
C THR A 26 -34.92 -27.55 -19.20
N ALA A 27 -34.29 -26.59 -19.86
CA ALA A 27 -34.83 -25.94 -21.06
C ALA A 27 -35.07 -26.96 -22.19
N ASN A 28 -34.14 -27.89 -22.39
CA ASN A 28 -34.29 -28.97 -23.36
C ASN A 28 -35.44 -29.93 -23.02
N ALA A 29 -35.64 -30.25 -21.75
CA ALA A 29 -36.74 -31.11 -21.29
C ALA A 29 -38.11 -30.44 -21.50
N VAL A 30 -38.25 -29.17 -21.08
CA VAL A 30 -39.49 -28.39 -21.27
C VAL A 30 -39.80 -28.22 -22.76
N GLN A 31 -38.79 -27.99 -23.60
CA GLN A 31 -38.99 -27.88 -25.05
C GLN A 31 -39.52 -29.18 -25.67
N LYS A 32 -39.03 -30.35 -25.22
CA LYS A 32 -39.54 -31.66 -25.67
C LYS A 32 -40.99 -31.90 -25.21
N ARG A 33 -41.32 -31.58 -23.97
CA ARG A 33 -42.68 -31.72 -23.41
C ARG A 33 -43.68 -30.77 -24.08
N ARG A 34 -43.26 -29.54 -24.40
CA ARG A 34 -44.02 -28.61 -25.23
C ARG A 34 -44.31 -29.21 -26.62
N ALA A 35 -43.31 -29.82 -27.27
CA ALA A 35 -43.49 -30.45 -28.56
C ALA A 35 -44.48 -31.64 -28.52
N ALA A 36 -44.57 -32.33 -27.38
CA ALA A 36 -45.56 -33.36 -27.10
C ALA A 36 -46.94 -32.81 -26.66
N GLY A 37 -47.07 -31.49 -26.49
CA GLY A 37 -48.31 -30.82 -26.07
C GLY A 37 -48.56 -30.77 -24.56
N GLU A 38 -47.59 -31.18 -23.74
CA GLU A 38 -47.73 -31.26 -22.27
C GLU A 38 -47.43 -29.94 -21.55
N ASP A 39 -46.58 -29.09 -22.12
CA ASP A 39 -46.16 -27.80 -21.54
C ASP A 39 -46.52 -26.62 -22.46
N THR A 40 -46.63 -25.41 -21.89
CA THR A 40 -47.04 -24.22 -22.64
C THR A 40 -45.89 -23.54 -23.38
N LYS A 41 -46.21 -22.66 -24.35
CA LYS A 41 -45.22 -21.76 -24.98
C LYS A 41 -44.55 -20.84 -23.97
N LEU A 42 -45.28 -20.42 -22.93
CA LEU A 42 -44.77 -19.54 -21.90
C LEU A 42 -43.69 -20.25 -21.07
N ASP A 43 -43.96 -21.50 -20.66
CA ASP A 43 -43.02 -22.30 -19.86
C ASP A 43 -41.71 -22.57 -20.62
N ALA A 44 -41.80 -22.89 -21.91
CA ALA A 44 -40.64 -23.09 -22.76
C ALA A 44 -39.81 -21.81 -22.94
N ASN A 45 -40.48 -20.67 -23.14
CA ASN A 45 -39.78 -19.38 -23.25
C ASN A 45 -39.11 -18.98 -21.93
N LEU A 46 -39.78 -19.21 -20.80
CA LEU A 46 -39.21 -18.95 -19.48
C LEU A 46 -37.95 -19.80 -19.26
N ALA A 47 -38.01 -21.10 -19.52
CA ALA A 47 -36.86 -21.99 -19.37
C ALA A 47 -35.69 -21.60 -20.29
N ALA A 48 -35.96 -21.15 -21.52
CA ALA A 48 -34.94 -20.64 -22.42
C ALA A 48 -34.29 -19.35 -21.87
N VAL A 49 -35.08 -18.41 -21.36
CA VAL A 49 -34.56 -17.17 -20.76
C VAL A 49 -33.70 -17.46 -19.53
N GLU A 50 -34.10 -18.40 -18.66
CA GLU A 50 -33.28 -18.80 -17.52
C GLU A 50 -31.94 -19.42 -17.94
N SER A 51 -31.94 -20.26 -18.98
CA SER A 51 -30.72 -20.83 -19.56
C SER A 51 -29.79 -19.74 -20.10
N GLU A 52 -30.31 -18.81 -20.88
CA GLU A 52 -29.52 -17.69 -21.41
C GLU A 52 -29.00 -16.76 -20.29
N ARG A 53 -29.78 -16.56 -19.22
CA ARG A 53 -29.32 -15.81 -18.05
C ARG A 53 -28.13 -16.50 -17.38
N ALA A 54 -28.19 -17.82 -17.22
CA ALA A 54 -27.09 -18.60 -16.64
C ALA A 54 -25.82 -18.50 -17.51
N HIS A 55 -25.94 -18.58 -18.84
CA HIS A 55 -24.84 -18.37 -19.79
C HIS A 55 -24.20 -16.99 -19.65
N ASN A 56 -25.03 -15.94 -19.62
CA ASN A 56 -24.55 -14.57 -19.46
C ASN A 56 -23.82 -14.38 -18.12
N GLN A 57 -24.33 -14.97 -17.03
CA GLN A 57 -23.66 -14.93 -15.73
C GLN A 57 -22.30 -15.63 -15.73
N LEU A 58 -22.20 -16.79 -16.39
CA LEU A 58 -20.93 -17.50 -16.55
C LEU A 58 -19.92 -16.67 -17.36
N ALA A 59 -20.35 -16.07 -18.48
CA ALA A 59 -19.50 -15.21 -19.30
C ALA A 59 -18.96 -14.00 -18.52
N MET A 60 -19.82 -13.33 -17.73
CA MET A 60 -19.40 -12.23 -16.86
C MET A 60 -18.36 -12.68 -15.82
N LEU A 61 -18.51 -13.88 -15.24
CA LEU A 61 -17.54 -14.40 -14.27
C LEU A 61 -16.19 -14.74 -14.92
N GLN A 62 -16.21 -15.26 -16.15
CA GLN A 62 -15.00 -15.52 -16.93
C GLN A 62 -14.24 -14.23 -17.23
N GLU A 63 -14.94 -13.17 -17.65
CA GLU A 63 -14.37 -11.83 -17.85
C GLU A 63 -13.74 -11.29 -16.55
N GLN A 64 -14.48 -11.33 -15.43
CA GLN A 64 -13.96 -10.90 -14.13
C GLN A 64 -12.72 -11.69 -13.70
N ARG A 65 -12.66 -12.98 -14.04
CA ARG A 65 -11.51 -13.85 -13.75
C ARG A 65 -10.31 -13.47 -14.60
N ASP A 66 -10.51 -13.13 -15.87
CA ASP A 66 -9.44 -12.71 -16.76
C ASP A 66 -8.87 -11.36 -16.36
N ASP A 67 -9.72 -10.40 -15.98
CA ASP A 67 -9.31 -9.12 -15.38
C ASP A 67 -8.49 -9.34 -14.10
N ALA A 68 -8.99 -10.16 -13.17
CA ALA A 68 -8.30 -10.45 -11.92
C ALA A 68 -6.95 -11.16 -12.15
N ALA A 69 -6.87 -12.04 -13.15
CA ALA A 69 -5.64 -12.73 -13.51
C ALA A 69 -4.63 -11.77 -14.19
N ALA A 70 -5.10 -10.79 -14.96
CA ALA A 70 -4.24 -9.75 -15.53
C ALA A 70 -3.68 -8.86 -14.41
N GLU A 71 -4.51 -8.43 -13.45
CA GLU A 71 -4.06 -7.69 -12.27
C GLU A 71 -3.00 -8.44 -11.45
N LEU A 72 -3.12 -9.77 -11.36
CA LEU A 72 -2.15 -10.66 -10.71
C LEU A 72 -0.85 -10.73 -11.52
N GLY A 73 -0.93 -10.91 -12.84
CA GLY A 73 0.22 -10.93 -13.73
C GLY A 73 1.07 -9.65 -13.63
N VAL A 74 0.42 -8.49 -13.56
CA VAL A 74 1.08 -7.19 -13.32
C VAL A 74 1.80 -7.17 -11.97
N ALA A 75 1.16 -7.64 -10.90
CA ALA A 75 1.77 -7.68 -9.57
C ALA A 75 2.98 -8.62 -9.49
N MET A 76 3.01 -9.66 -10.34
CA MET A 76 4.11 -10.63 -10.43
C MET A 76 5.17 -10.25 -11.47
N GLN A 77 4.99 -9.14 -12.19
CA GLN A 77 5.86 -8.73 -13.31
C GLN A 77 6.04 -9.84 -14.35
N ALA A 78 5.00 -10.63 -14.61
CA ALA A 78 5.06 -11.76 -15.52
C ALA A 78 5.29 -11.31 -16.98
N ALA A 79 6.29 -11.90 -17.64
CA ALA A 79 6.61 -11.62 -19.04
C ALA A 79 5.58 -12.30 -19.97
N SER A 80 4.58 -11.53 -20.41
CA SER A 80 3.63 -11.84 -21.50
C SER A 80 2.42 -12.75 -21.19
N ARG A 81 1.25 -12.24 -21.61
CA ARG A 81 -0.07 -12.79 -22.04
C ARG A 81 -0.66 -14.07 -21.45
N ILE A 82 0.08 -14.94 -20.80
CA ILE A 82 -0.45 -16.17 -20.24
C ILE A 82 -0.97 -15.86 -18.84
N LEU A 83 -2.30 -15.73 -18.73
CA LEU A 83 -2.98 -15.60 -17.45
C LEU A 83 -2.73 -16.89 -16.66
N PRO A 84 -2.00 -16.85 -15.53
CA PRO A 84 -1.64 -18.06 -14.82
C PRO A 84 -2.90 -18.73 -14.28
N LYS A 85 -3.10 -20.01 -14.60
CA LYS A 85 -4.10 -20.82 -13.88
C LYS A 85 -3.61 -20.97 -12.44
N VAL A 86 -4.29 -20.30 -11.53
CA VAL A 86 -4.00 -20.40 -10.11
C VAL A 86 -4.46 -21.76 -9.59
N THR A 87 -3.63 -22.39 -8.76
CA THR A 87 -3.96 -23.60 -8.02
C THR A 87 -3.64 -23.38 -6.55
N GLY A 88 -4.51 -23.87 -5.68
CA GLY A 88 -4.39 -23.65 -4.25
C GLY A 88 -5.64 -24.10 -3.52
N ASP A 89 -5.57 -24.01 -2.20
CA ASP A 89 -6.65 -24.37 -1.30
C ASP A 89 -7.09 -23.11 -0.55
N LEU A 90 -8.37 -22.76 -0.67
CA LEU A 90 -8.97 -21.62 0.02
C LEU A 90 -9.26 -21.91 1.50
N GLU A 91 -9.32 -23.20 1.88
CA GLU A 91 -9.62 -23.65 3.24
C GLU A 91 -8.36 -23.69 4.12
N ARG A 92 -7.19 -23.78 3.49
CA ARG A 92 -5.90 -23.81 4.16
C ARG A 92 -5.68 -22.54 5.00
N GLY A 93 -5.71 -22.71 6.32
CA GLY A 93 -5.44 -21.65 7.31
C GLY A 93 -6.68 -21.11 8.03
N LEU A 94 -7.89 -21.56 7.69
CA LEU A 94 -9.09 -21.25 8.48
C LEU A 94 -9.06 -21.89 9.88
N ASP A 95 -8.37 -23.03 10.02
CA ASP A 95 -8.21 -23.79 11.28
C ASP A 95 -7.30 -23.10 12.30
N ALA A 96 -6.48 -22.14 11.87
CA ALA A 96 -5.67 -21.37 12.80
C ALA A 96 -6.60 -20.50 13.66
N GLY A 97 -6.52 -20.65 14.99
CA GLY A 97 -7.29 -19.83 15.94
C GLY A 97 -7.11 -18.33 15.69
N LEU A 98 -8.09 -17.51 16.10
CA LEU A 98 -7.95 -16.06 15.94
C LEU A 98 -6.74 -15.57 16.74
N PRO A 99 -5.82 -14.81 16.13
CA PRO A 99 -4.74 -14.18 16.87
C PRO A 99 -5.30 -13.19 17.89
N ASN A 100 -4.62 -13.06 19.03
CA ASN A 100 -4.97 -12.08 20.04
C ASN A 100 -4.77 -10.67 19.47
N VAL A 101 -5.75 -9.78 19.68
CA VAL A 101 -5.70 -8.39 19.23
C VAL A 101 -4.51 -7.63 19.86
N ASP A 102 -4.15 -7.94 21.10
CA ASP A 102 -3.04 -7.26 21.79
C ASP A 102 -1.69 -7.60 21.16
N ASP A 103 -1.49 -8.85 20.72
CA ASP A 103 -0.29 -9.28 20.00
C ASP A 103 -0.18 -8.59 18.63
N LEU A 104 -1.33 -8.40 17.95
CA LEU A 104 -1.39 -7.68 16.69
C LEU A 104 -1.03 -6.20 16.86
N LEU A 105 -1.52 -5.55 17.93
CA LEU A 105 -1.20 -4.16 18.26
C LEU A 105 0.27 -3.98 18.63
N ALA A 106 0.83 -4.92 19.41
CA ALA A 106 2.25 -4.94 19.73
C ALA A 106 3.11 -5.02 18.45
N THR A 107 2.74 -5.90 17.52
CA THR A 107 3.45 -6.05 16.24
C THR A 107 3.26 -4.82 15.35
N ALA A 108 2.07 -4.21 15.34
CA ALA A 108 1.76 -3.03 14.55
C ALA A 108 2.68 -1.84 14.88
N SER A 109 3.10 -1.70 16.15
CA SER A 109 4.06 -0.67 16.57
C SER A 109 5.42 -0.75 15.86
N SER A 110 5.79 -1.92 15.32
CA SER A 110 7.05 -2.14 14.59
C SER A 110 6.95 -1.93 13.08
N GLN A 111 5.77 -1.52 12.56
CA GLN A 111 5.56 -1.39 11.12
C GLN A 111 6.55 -0.40 10.45
N PRO A 112 7.02 -0.70 9.21
CA PRO A 112 7.90 0.19 8.46
C PRO A 112 7.35 1.62 8.29
N ARG A 113 6.03 1.77 8.17
CA ARG A 113 5.37 3.09 8.07
C ARG A 113 5.57 3.93 9.33
N LEU A 114 5.45 3.34 10.52
CA LEU A 114 5.65 4.07 11.77
C LEU A 114 7.13 4.36 12.02
N ARG A 115 8.01 3.45 11.59
CA ARG A 115 9.47 3.65 11.60
C ARG A 115 9.89 4.82 10.71
N SER A 116 9.33 4.93 9.50
CA SER A 116 9.66 6.06 8.60
C SER A 116 9.17 7.40 9.17
N LEU A 117 8.00 7.45 9.81
CA LEU A 117 7.53 8.64 10.51
C LEU A 117 8.40 9.00 11.71
N THR A 118 8.89 8.01 12.45
CA THR A 118 9.85 8.23 13.55
C THR A 118 11.14 8.85 13.02
N ALA A 119 11.69 8.32 11.91
CA ALA A 119 12.85 8.90 11.26
C ALA A 119 12.61 10.34 10.74
N ARG A 120 11.39 10.67 10.30
CA ARG A 120 11.02 12.05 9.94
C ARG A 120 11.02 12.99 11.15
N VAL A 121 10.49 12.55 12.29
CA VAL A 121 10.56 13.30 13.55
C VAL A 121 12.01 13.55 13.96
N ASP A 122 12.86 12.53 13.86
CA ASP A 122 14.28 12.66 14.21
C ASP A 122 15.00 13.61 13.25
N SER A 123 14.72 13.54 11.94
CA SER A 123 15.23 14.51 10.96
C SER A 123 14.79 15.94 11.25
N ALA A 124 13.52 16.16 11.60
CA ALA A 124 13.00 17.48 11.95
C ALA A 124 13.64 18.01 13.24
N ARG A 125 13.89 17.11 14.21
CA ARG A 125 14.59 17.46 15.45
C ARG A 125 16.04 17.89 15.18
N SER A 126 16.76 17.17 14.32
CA SER A 126 18.11 17.55 13.90
C SER A 126 18.14 18.87 13.13
N LYS A 127 17.16 19.11 12.25
CA LYS A 127 17.01 20.39 11.55
C LYS A 127 16.79 21.56 12.53
N LEU A 128 15.92 21.39 13.52
CA LEU A 128 15.75 22.39 14.58
C LEU A 128 17.05 22.63 15.37
N GLY A 129 17.81 21.57 15.64
CA GLY A 129 19.15 21.66 16.24
C GLY A 129 20.11 22.52 15.41
N LEU A 130 20.13 22.31 14.10
CA LEU A 130 20.94 23.10 13.15
C LEU A 130 20.54 24.57 13.15
N GLU A 131 19.24 24.88 13.05
CA GLU A 131 18.78 26.28 13.04
C GLU A 131 19.08 27.01 14.36
N ARG A 132 19.04 26.28 15.49
CA ARG A 132 19.45 26.80 16.80
C ARG A 132 20.96 27.01 16.89
N ALA A 133 21.75 26.10 16.30
CA ALA A 133 23.20 26.22 16.25
C ALA A 133 23.64 27.43 15.41
N GLY A 134 22.90 27.77 14.35
CA GLY A 134 23.15 28.97 13.53
C GLY A 134 23.02 30.32 14.26
N ARG A 135 22.63 30.32 15.55
CA ARG A 135 22.72 31.50 16.43
C ARG A 135 24.16 31.75 16.89
N TYR A 136 24.99 30.72 16.96
CA TYR A 136 26.38 30.81 17.36
C TYR A 136 27.26 31.05 16.12
N PRO A 137 28.23 31.95 16.20
CA PRO A 137 29.11 32.23 15.08
C PRO A 137 30.18 31.15 14.91
N ASP A 138 30.49 30.80 13.66
CA ASP A 138 31.52 29.82 13.35
C ASP A 138 32.92 30.44 13.45
N VAL A 139 33.82 29.80 14.21
CA VAL A 139 35.24 30.16 14.24
C VAL A 139 35.93 29.53 13.05
N THR A 140 36.46 30.36 12.13
CA THR A 140 37.24 29.89 10.99
C THR A 140 38.72 30.12 11.23
N VAL A 141 39.53 29.06 11.18
CA VAL A 141 40.99 29.14 11.26
C VAL A 141 41.57 28.86 9.87
N GLY A 142 42.40 29.76 9.36
CA GLY A 142 43.01 29.68 8.03
C GLY A 142 44.53 29.75 8.09
N VAL A 143 45.19 28.99 7.21
CA VAL A 143 46.64 29.09 6.98
C VAL A 143 46.85 29.46 5.52
N ASN A 144 47.56 30.55 5.28
CA ASN A 144 47.89 31.03 3.94
C ASN A 144 49.41 31.07 3.79
N VAL A 145 49.92 30.42 2.75
CA VAL A 145 51.35 30.48 2.39
C VAL A 145 51.46 31.20 1.07
N GLY A 146 52.05 32.39 1.10
CA GLY A 146 52.17 33.29 -0.04
C GLY A 146 53.61 33.74 -0.26
N ARG A 147 53.82 34.47 -1.35
CA ARG A 147 55.05 35.19 -1.60
C ARG A 147 54.71 36.66 -1.80
N GLU A 148 55.30 37.53 -0.99
CA GLU A 148 55.03 38.97 -0.98
C GLU A 148 56.32 39.73 -1.31
N GLY A 149 56.23 40.82 -2.08
CA GLY A 149 57.39 41.66 -2.46
C GLY A 149 57.66 41.76 -3.98
N SER A 150 58.44 42.79 -4.38
CA SER A 150 58.81 43.08 -5.78
C SER A 150 59.64 41.96 -6.41
N MET A 151 59.79 41.93 -7.74
CA MET A 151 60.42 40.82 -8.49
C MET A 151 61.81 40.40 -7.95
N ASP A 152 62.60 41.35 -7.45
CA ASP A 152 63.98 41.11 -6.99
C ASP A 152 64.11 40.83 -5.47
N ALA A 153 63.04 40.91 -4.68
CA ALA A 153 63.08 40.73 -3.22
C ALA A 153 61.80 40.03 -2.72
N ARG A 154 61.57 38.80 -3.18
CA ARG A 154 60.33 38.08 -2.93
C ARG A 154 60.44 37.15 -1.72
N GLU A 155 59.76 37.48 -0.64
CA GLU A 155 59.82 36.74 0.62
C GLU A 155 58.69 35.72 0.74
N ARG A 156 58.95 34.58 1.38
CA ARG A 156 57.91 33.58 1.71
C ARG A 156 57.24 33.98 3.01
N LEU A 157 55.94 34.24 2.95
CA LEU A 157 55.13 34.60 4.11
C LEU A 157 54.15 33.46 4.41
N THR A 158 54.09 33.05 5.67
CA THR A 158 53.06 32.12 6.18
C THR A 158 52.22 32.86 7.20
N THR A 159 50.92 32.99 6.92
CA THR A 159 49.97 33.74 7.74
C THR A 159 48.95 32.79 8.34
N LEU A 160 48.78 32.84 9.67
CA LEU A 160 47.69 32.19 10.39
C LEU A 160 46.59 33.23 10.66
N SER A 161 45.36 32.96 10.24
CA SER A 161 44.21 33.83 10.49
C SER A 161 43.15 33.09 11.32
N VAL A 162 42.50 33.82 12.22
CA VAL A 162 41.31 33.36 12.96
C VAL A 162 40.22 34.41 12.74
N SER A 163 39.06 33.99 12.23
CA SER A 163 37.91 34.85 11.95
C SER A 163 36.69 34.36 12.72
N LEU A 164 35.96 35.30 13.33
CA LEU A 164 34.72 35.04 14.05
C LEU A 164 33.67 36.11 13.68
N PRO A 165 32.69 35.80 12.81
CA PRO A 165 31.69 36.78 12.42
C PRO A 165 30.67 36.96 13.55
N LEU A 166 30.54 38.15 14.16
CA LEU A 166 29.59 38.38 15.27
C LEU A 166 28.22 38.87 14.76
N PRO A 167 27.14 38.06 14.85
CA PRO A 167 25.81 38.51 14.45
C PRO A 167 25.19 39.42 15.51
N VAL A 168 25.16 40.73 15.25
CA VAL A 168 24.58 41.74 16.17
C VAL A 168 23.06 41.86 16.11
N PHE A 169 22.42 41.53 14.98
CA PHE A 169 20.97 41.76 14.78
C PHE A 169 20.17 40.55 14.24
N ARG A 170 20.82 39.46 13.83
CA ARG A 170 20.16 38.29 13.21
C ARG A 170 20.41 37.02 14.04
N ARG A 171 19.45 36.65 14.89
CA ARG A 171 19.52 35.47 15.78
C ARG A 171 18.81 34.23 15.25
N ASN A 172 18.50 34.23 13.94
CA ASN A 172 17.81 33.17 13.21
C ASN A 172 16.41 32.78 13.75
N ASP A 173 15.72 33.70 14.44
CA ASP A 173 14.48 33.38 15.17
C ASP A 173 13.34 32.90 14.26
N ALA A 174 13.24 33.43 13.03
CA ALA A 174 12.23 33.00 12.06
C ALA A 174 12.44 31.55 11.61
N ALA A 175 13.66 31.16 11.25
CA ALA A 175 13.97 29.79 10.82
C ALA A 175 13.85 28.80 11.99
N ILE A 176 14.24 29.20 13.21
CA ILE A 176 14.00 28.41 14.42
C ILE A 176 12.50 28.20 14.64
N GLY A 177 11.68 29.26 14.49
CA GLY A 177 10.22 29.17 14.60
C GLY A 177 9.61 28.23 13.55
N GLN A 178 10.09 28.29 12.31
CA GLN A 178 9.67 27.37 11.25
C GLN A 178 10.08 25.93 11.56
N ALA A 179 11.36 25.67 11.87
CA ALA A 179 11.83 24.32 12.19
C ALA A 179 11.17 23.73 13.46
N SER A 180 10.77 24.58 14.41
CA SER A 180 9.99 24.17 15.57
C SER A 180 8.59 23.72 15.17
N THR A 181 7.93 24.46 14.27
CA THR A 181 6.63 24.09 13.72
C THR A 181 6.73 22.80 12.90
N ASP A 182 7.76 22.65 12.07
CA ASP A 182 8.04 21.44 11.29
C ASP A 182 8.18 20.20 12.20
N LEU A 183 8.89 20.33 13.33
CA LEU A 183 9.03 19.26 14.31
C LEU A 183 7.69 18.90 14.95
N THR A 184 6.92 19.89 15.40
CA THR A 184 5.58 19.67 15.98
C THR A 184 4.66 18.98 14.97
N GLN A 185 4.67 19.41 13.71
CA GLN A 185 3.89 18.78 12.65
C GLN A 185 4.30 17.30 12.47
N ALA A 186 5.60 17.01 12.37
CA ALA A 186 6.09 15.64 12.23
C ALA A 186 5.68 14.74 13.41
N GLN A 187 5.67 15.29 14.64
CA GLN A 187 5.21 14.57 15.84
C GLN A 187 3.71 14.26 15.77
N ILE A 188 2.89 15.25 15.41
CA ILE A 188 1.44 15.08 15.24
C ILE A 188 1.14 14.04 14.16
N GLU A 189 1.84 14.08 13.02
CA GLU A 189 1.69 13.10 11.94
C GLU A 189 2.02 11.69 12.41
N ARG A 190 3.08 11.50 13.19
CA ARG A 190 3.45 10.20 13.78
C ARG A 190 2.36 9.69 14.74
N GLU A 191 1.85 10.55 15.61
CA GLU A 191 0.82 10.18 16.60
C GLU A 191 -0.53 9.90 15.95
N ALA A 192 -0.92 10.67 14.95
CA ALA A 192 -2.11 10.42 14.14
C ALA A 192 -2.00 9.05 13.45
N ALA A 193 -0.88 8.80 12.75
CA ALA A 193 -0.66 7.52 12.06
C ALA A 193 -0.64 6.32 13.02
N ARG A 194 -0.13 6.48 14.25
CA ARG A 194 -0.19 5.45 15.29
C ARG A 194 -1.64 5.15 15.68
N ARG A 195 -2.44 6.19 15.99
CA ARG A 195 -3.86 6.03 16.36
C ARG A 195 -4.67 5.39 15.22
N ASP A 196 -4.41 5.79 13.98
CA ASP A 196 -5.06 5.22 12.80
C ASP A 196 -4.71 3.74 12.64
N LEU A 197 -3.45 3.36 12.85
CA LEU A 197 -3.00 1.98 12.78
C LEU A 197 -3.66 1.12 13.86
N ASP A 198 -3.71 1.60 15.10
CA ASP A 198 -4.36 0.90 16.22
C ASP A 198 -5.86 0.68 15.93
N SER A 199 -6.54 1.71 15.39
CA SER A 199 -7.93 1.62 14.96
C SER A 199 -8.12 0.60 13.82
N GLN A 200 -7.27 0.66 12.79
CA GLN A 200 -7.33 -0.26 11.65
C GLN A 200 -7.15 -1.72 12.08
N VAL A 201 -6.21 -2.01 12.97
CA VAL A 201 -5.98 -3.37 13.50
C VAL A 201 -7.24 -3.89 14.18
N ARG A 202 -7.88 -3.08 15.04
CA ARG A 202 -9.12 -3.46 15.72
C ARG A 202 -10.27 -3.72 14.74
N VAL A 203 -10.47 -2.83 13.76
CA VAL A 203 -11.51 -2.99 12.73
C VAL A 203 -11.30 -4.26 11.92
N LEU A 204 -10.06 -4.52 11.46
CA LEU A 204 -9.74 -5.73 10.71
C LEU A 204 -9.90 -6.99 11.55
N TRP A 205 -9.57 -6.93 12.84
CA TRP A 205 -9.75 -8.03 13.77
C TRP A 205 -11.24 -8.34 14.00
N TYR A 206 -12.08 -7.34 14.25
CA TYR A 206 -13.54 -7.54 14.35
C TYR A 206 -14.14 -8.10 13.07
N ARG A 207 -13.69 -7.63 11.91
CA ARG A 207 -14.13 -8.17 10.61
C ARG A 207 -13.71 -9.63 10.42
N LEU A 208 -12.50 -10.00 10.86
CA LEU A 208 -12.04 -11.39 10.82
C LEU A 208 -12.89 -12.26 11.76
N GLN A 209 -13.20 -11.75 12.95
CA GLN A 209 -14.07 -12.43 13.92
C GLN A 209 -15.48 -12.66 13.37
N SER A 210 -16.08 -11.66 12.72
CA SER A 210 -17.42 -11.80 12.13
C SER A 210 -17.46 -12.76 10.94
N LEU A 211 -16.36 -12.94 10.22
CA LEU A 211 -16.28 -13.88 9.08
C LEU A 211 -16.09 -15.34 9.54
N LYS A 212 -15.71 -15.58 10.79
CA LYS A 212 -15.58 -16.93 11.37
C LYS A 212 -16.85 -17.42 12.08
N GLN A 213 -17.76 -16.50 12.44
CA GLN A 213 -19.07 -16.83 13.01
C GLN A 213 -20.05 -17.20 11.89
#